data_AF-A0AAV9ZRP8-F1
#
_entry.id   AF-A0AAV9ZRP8-F1
#
_cell.length_a   1.000
_cell.length_b   1.000
_cell.length_c   1.000
_cell.angle_alpha   90.00
_cell.angle_beta   90.00
_cell.angle_gamma   90.00
#
_symmetry.space_group_name_H-M   'P 1'
#
loop_
_entity.id
_entity.type
_entity.pdbx_description
1 polymer ?
#
loop_
_entity_poly.entity_id
_entity_poly.type
_entity_poly.pdbx_seq_one_letter_code
_entity_poly.pdbx_strand_id
1 'polypeptide(L)'
;MSRLCAGPSCFNTDQSANQLRLCGKCKAAHYCSKECQRRHWPSHRLFCQKQGAQISMVLAECPSLHKTYSLWRKSMGAFLCTWICVQGLVLKFPHGYRTKFMVLSIIERKHDPSLPETAFAFHDVSIHDMCRLQDLLRGDTDEVGSHMVESERLAKRHGHIGAALLVIQATSSLRTATLVRVEDPG
;
A
#
# COMPACT_ATOMS: atom_id res chain seq x y z
N MET A 1 -4.34 13.47 -6.09
CA MET A 1 -4.33 11.99 -6.13
C MET A 1 -5.58 11.48 -5.48
N SER A 2 -6.41 10.73 -6.21
CA SER A 2 -7.65 10.20 -5.68
C SER A 2 -7.52 8.72 -5.31
N ARG A 3 -7.84 8.34 -4.08
CA ARG A 3 -7.91 6.93 -3.65
C ARG A 3 -9.11 6.28 -4.34
N LEU A 4 -9.03 5.00 -4.71
CA LEU A 4 -10.13 4.24 -5.34
C LEU A 4 -10.66 3.17 -4.41
N CYS A 5 -11.93 2.86 -4.57
CA CYS A 5 -12.53 1.67 -4.01
C CYS A 5 -11.88 0.41 -4.61
N ALA A 6 -11.48 -0.52 -3.76
CA ALA A 6 -10.97 -1.84 -4.12
C ALA A 6 -12.10 -2.85 -4.41
N GLY A 7 -13.36 -2.42 -4.44
CA GLY A 7 -14.48 -3.27 -4.84
C GLY A 7 -14.35 -3.65 -6.31
N PRO A 8 -14.54 -4.93 -6.69
CA PRO A 8 -14.51 -5.33 -8.09
C PRO A 8 -15.59 -4.55 -8.86
N SER A 9 -15.18 -3.99 -10.01
CA SER A 9 -16.03 -3.15 -10.86
C SER A 9 -16.61 -1.90 -10.18
N CYS A 10 -15.96 -1.41 -9.11
CA CYS A 10 -16.31 -0.14 -8.48
C CYS A 10 -15.31 0.95 -8.89
N PHE A 11 -15.84 2.10 -9.31
CA PHE A 11 -15.06 3.22 -9.84
C PHE A 11 -15.08 4.44 -8.89
N ASN A 12 -15.61 4.26 -7.66
CA ASN A 12 -15.70 5.34 -6.69
C ASN A 12 -14.31 5.74 -6.18
N THR A 13 -14.10 7.05 -6.09
CA THR A 13 -12.89 7.66 -5.54
C THR A 13 -13.17 8.32 -4.19
N ASP A 14 -12.13 8.70 -3.45
CA ASP A 14 -12.26 9.60 -2.28
C ASP A 14 -12.70 11.03 -2.63
N GLN A 15 -12.69 11.39 -3.92
CA GLN A 15 -13.26 12.64 -4.45
C GLN A 15 -14.76 12.49 -4.76
N SER A 16 -15.26 11.27 -4.95
CA SER A 16 -16.71 11.03 -4.99
C SER A 16 -17.29 11.32 -3.60
N ALA A 17 -18.58 11.68 -3.52
CA ALA A 17 -19.26 11.98 -2.24
C ALA A 17 -19.18 10.84 -1.18
N ASN A 18 -18.64 9.67 -1.54
CA ASN A 18 -18.40 8.54 -0.65
C ASN A 18 -16.98 8.56 -0.07
N GLN A 19 -16.87 8.82 1.24
CA GLN A 19 -15.63 8.59 1.97
C GLN A 19 -15.22 7.12 1.91
N LEU A 20 -14.02 6.86 1.38
CA LEU A 20 -13.46 5.52 1.34
C LEU A 20 -12.99 5.07 2.74
N ARG A 21 -13.38 3.85 3.13
CA ARG A 21 -13.06 3.23 4.41
C ARG A 21 -11.96 2.19 4.24
N LEU A 22 -10.97 2.21 5.13
CA LEU A 22 -9.93 1.20 5.15
C LEU A 22 -10.45 -0.16 5.65
N CYS A 23 -9.94 -1.24 5.07
CA CYS A 23 -10.13 -2.58 5.61
C CYS A 23 -9.71 -2.61 7.08
N GLY A 24 -10.62 -3.02 7.97
CA GLY A 24 -10.38 -3.02 9.42
C GLY A 24 -9.17 -3.85 9.86
N LYS A 25 -8.86 -4.92 9.13
CA LYS A 25 -7.82 -5.89 9.50
C LYS A 25 -6.45 -5.56 8.90
N CYS A 26 -6.35 -5.47 7.58
CA CYS A 26 -5.06 -5.28 6.91
C CYS A 26 -4.64 -3.81 6.71
N LYS A 27 -5.58 -2.86 6.85
CA LYS A 27 -5.35 -1.41 6.60
C LYS A 27 -4.70 -1.07 5.23
N ALA A 28 -4.80 -1.97 4.25
CA ALA A 28 -4.16 -1.83 2.95
C ALA A 28 -5.15 -1.58 1.79
N ALA A 29 -6.42 -2.00 1.92
CA ALA A 29 -7.46 -1.79 0.91
C ALA A 29 -8.50 -0.75 1.37
N HIS A 30 -9.02 0.04 0.43
CA HIS A 30 -10.03 1.07 0.65
C HIS A 30 -11.36 0.67 0.01
N TYR A 31 -12.50 0.94 0.65
CA TYR A 31 -13.82 0.60 0.13
C TYR A 31 -14.82 1.73 0.37
N CYS A 32 -15.62 2.08 -0.64
CA CYS A 32 -16.72 3.03 -0.45
C CYS A 32 -17.87 2.43 0.39
N SER A 33 -18.01 1.10 0.41
CA SER A 33 -19.09 0.41 1.11
C SER A 33 -18.66 -0.97 1.62
N LYS A 34 -19.41 -1.49 2.61
CA LYS A 34 -19.27 -2.89 3.08
C LYS A 34 -19.60 -3.91 1.98
N GLU A 35 -20.37 -3.52 0.98
CA GLU A 35 -20.68 -4.37 -0.17
C GLU A 35 -19.47 -4.54 -1.08
N CYS A 36 -18.77 -3.44 -1.41
CA CYS A 36 -17.52 -3.51 -2.17
C CYS A 36 -16.47 -4.37 -1.45
N GLN A 37 -16.38 -4.24 -0.12
CA GLN A 37 -15.52 -5.11 0.68
C GLN A 37 -15.92 -6.59 0.58
N ARG A 38 -17.22 -6.91 0.66
CA ARG A 38 -17.72 -8.30 0.54
C ARG A 38 -17.46 -8.90 -0.83
N ARG A 39 -17.70 -8.13 -1.91
CA ARG A 39 -17.42 -8.57 -3.28
C ARG A 39 -15.92 -8.78 -3.52
N HIS A 40 -15.07 -7.94 -2.93
CA HIS A 40 -13.61 -8.11 -3.01
C HIS A 40 -13.09 -9.22 -2.07
N TRP A 41 -13.87 -9.67 -1.10
CA TRP A 41 -13.41 -10.60 -0.06
C TRP A 41 -12.82 -11.91 -0.59
N PRO A 42 -13.37 -12.59 -1.61
CA PRO A 42 -12.82 -13.85 -2.12
C PRO A 42 -11.36 -13.73 -2.55
N SER A 43 -10.97 -12.66 -3.25
CA SER A 43 -9.58 -12.41 -3.65
C SER A 43 -8.76 -11.69 -2.60
N HIS A 44 -9.40 -10.95 -1.68
CA HIS A 44 -8.71 -10.18 -0.64
C HIS A 44 -8.40 -10.97 0.63
N ARG A 45 -9.19 -12.00 0.97
CA ARG A 45 -9.18 -12.67 2.29
C ARG A 45 -7.79 -13.13 2.72
N LEU A 46 -7.08 -13.82 1.83
CA LEU A 46 -5.80 -14.43 2.16
C LEU A 46 -4.72 -13.37 2.41
N PHE A 47 -4.58 -12.41 1.48
CA PHE A 47 -3.74 -11.22 1.66
C PHE A 47 -4.11 -10.49 2.96
N CYS A 48 -5.40 -10.30 3.22
CA CYS A 48 -5.89 -9.61 4.41
C CYS A 48 -5.54 -10.34 5.71
N GLN A 49 -5.59 -11.68 5.70
CA GLN A 49 -5.18 -12.50 6.84
C GLN A 49 -3.68 -12.40 7.10
N LYS A 50 -2.85 -12.50 6.05
CA LYS A 50 -1.39 -12.43 6.15
C LYS A 50 -0.91 -11.05 6.57
N GLN A 51 -1.37 -10.00 5.89
CA GLN A 51 -1.05 -8.62 6.25
C GLN A 51 -1.56 -8.29 7.66
N GLY A 52 -2.77 -8.76 8.01
CA GLY A 52 -3.32 -8.65 9.35
C GLY A 52 -2.46 -9.36 10.40
N ALA A 53 -1.93 -10.55 10.10
CA ALA A 53 -1.06 -11.31 11.00
C ALA A 53 0.29 -10.63 11.20
N GLN A 54 0.91 -10.09 10.14
CA GLN A 54 2.14 -9.30 10.26
C GLN A 54 1.92 -8.05 11.12
N ILE A 55 0.79 -7.36 10.90
CA ILE A 55 0.35 -6.26 11.76
C ILE A 55 0.18 -6.72 13.21
N SER A 56 -0.47 -7.86 13.46
CA SER A 56 -0.70 -8.42 14.80
C SER A 56 0.58 -8.87 15.51
N MET A 57 1.54 -9.42 14.78
CA MET A 57 2.85 -9.81 15.32
C MET A 57 3.64 -8.58 15.76
N VAL A 58 3.62 -7.52 14.95
CA VAL A 58 4.26 -6.25 15.32
C VAL A 58 3.50 -5.55 16.44
N LEU A 59 2.17 -5.67 16.50
CA LEU A 59 1.39 -5.23 17.67
C LEU A 59 1.83 -5.92 18.95
N ALA A 60 2.23 -7.18 18.89
CA ALA A 60 2.75 -7.92 20.04
C ALA A 60 4.19 -7.51 20.40
N GLU A 61 5.04 -7.25 19.40
CA GLU A 61 6.43 -6.80 19.62
C GLU A 61 6.51 -5.34 20.09
N CYS A 62 5.65 -4.46 19.56
CA CYS A 62 5.67 -3.03 19.86
C CYS A 62 4.27 -2.39 19.63
N PRO A 63 3.38 -2.41 20.64
CA PRO A 63 2.00 -1.94 20.51
C PRO A 63 1.87 -0.45 20.13
N SER A 64 2.80 0.38 20.63
CA SER A 64 2.88 1.82 20.33
C SER A 64 3.16 2.06 18.85
N LEU A 65 4.12 1.31 18.28
CA LEU A 65 4.53 1.43 16.89
C LEU A 65 3.35 1.18 15.95
N HIS A 66 2.51 0.18 16.21
CA HIS A 66 1.38 -0.11 15.32
C HIS A 66 0.36 1.01 15.27
N LYS A 67 -0.05 1.56 16.42
CA LYS A 67 -1.06 2.63 16.46
C LYS A 67 -0.55 3.84 15.69
N THR A 68 0.67 4.27 16.00
CA THR A 68 1.34 5.39 15.35
C THR A 68 1.53 5.14 13.85
N TYR A 69 2.03 3.96 13.45
CA TYR A 69 2.17 3.55 12.05
C TYR A 69 0.83 3.57 11.31
N SER A 70 -0.23 3.07 11.93
CA SER A 70 -1.56 3.04 11.32
C SER A 70 -2.16 4.43 11.12
N LEU A 71 -1.87 5.39 12.02
CA LEU A 71 -2.30 6.77 11.91
C LEU A 71 -1.47 7.52 10.88
N TRP A 72 -0.14 7.35 10.92
CA TRP A 72 0.77 7.90 9.93
C TRP A 72 0.42 7.43 8.53
N ARG A 73 0.18 6.14 8.31
CA ARG A 73 -0.21 5.57 7.00
C ARG A 73 -1.53 6.14 6.49
N LYS A 74 -2.43 6.57 7.37
CA LYS A 74 -3.69 7.24 7.03
C LYS A 74 -3.52 8.74 6.74
N SER A 75 -2.41 9.34 7.19
CA SER A 75 -2.12 10.76 6.98
C SER A 75 -1.72 11.04 5.53
N MET A 76 -1.93 12.28 5.09
CA MET A 76 -1.56 12.72 3.74
C MET A 76 -0.07 12.53 3.43
N GLY A 77 0.81 12.72 4.43
CA GLY A 77 2.26 12.60 4.26
C GLY A 77 2.70 11.22 3.77
N ALA A 78 2.11 10.14 4.30
CA ALA A 78 2.41 8.79 3.86
C ALA A 78 1.98 8.53 2.41
N PHE A 79 0.83 9.07 1.98
CA PHE A 79 0.35 8.93 0.60
C PHE A 79 1.22 9.70 -0.39
N LEU A 80 1.61 10.94 -0.04
CA LEU A 80 2.50 11.74 -0.89
C LEU A 80 3.86 11.04 -1.05
N CYS A 81 4.47 10.55 0.02
CA CYS A 81 5.72 9.81 -0.06
C CYS A 81 5.58 8.56 -0.95
N THR A 82 4.51 7.80 -0.74
CA THR A 82 4.18 6.59 -1.52
C THR A 82 4.05 6.90 -3.01
N TRP A 83 3.37 7.99 -3.36
CA TRP A 83 3.20 8.41 -4.75
C TRP A 83 4.51 8.93 -5.35
N ILE A 84 5.25 9.81 -4.68
CA ILE A 84 6.54 10.35 -5.16
C ILE A 84 7.51 9.21 -5.46
N CYS A 85 7.59 8.23 -4.55
CA CYS A 85 8.43 7.04 -4.72
C CYS A 85 8.08 6.28 -6.01
N VAL A 86 6.79 6.09 -6.27
CA VAL A 86 6.33 5.36 -7.45
C VAL A 86 6.52 6.15 -8.73
N GLN A 87 6.35 7.48 -8.73
CA GLN A 87 6.70 8.30 -9.88
C GLN A 87 8.21 8.26 -10.15
N GLY A 88 9.04 8.29 -9.10
CA GLY A 88 10.48 8.10 -9.22
C GLY A 88 10.86 6.74 -9.82
N LEU A 89 10.12 5.67 -9.48
CA LEU A 89 10.31 4.35 -10.10
C LEU A 89 10.03 4.38 -11.60
N VAL A 90 8.97 5.08 -12.01
CA VAL A 90 8.51 5.15 -13.41
C VAL A 90 9.47 6.00 -14.24
N LEU A 91 9.95 7.13 -13.69
CA LEU A 91 10.98 7.96 -14.32
C LEU A 91 12.29 7.18 -14.53
N LYS A 92 12.68 6.33 -13.57
CA LYS A 92 13.92 5.53 -13.66
C LYS A 92 13.77 4.29 -14.54
N PHE A 93 12.57 3.69 -14.58
CA PHE A 93 12.28 2.48 -15.34
C PHE A 93 10.93 2.61 -16.08
N PRO A 94 10.92 3.26 -17.25
CA PRO A 94 9.75 3.30 -18.12
C PRO A 94 9.27 1.86 -18.39
N HIS A 95 8.01 1.57 -18.08
CA HIS A 95 7.38 0.23 -18.19
C HIS A 95 7.95 -0.87 -17.27
N GLY A 96 8.96 -0.58 -16.45
CA GLY A 96 9.59 -1.54 -15.55
C GLY A 96 8.78 -1.84 -14.27
N TYR A 97 7.74 -1.07 -13.98
CA TYR A 97 6.91 -1.17 -12.77
C TYR A 97 6.19 -2.53 -12.59
N ARG A 98 6.15 -3.37 -13.64
CA ARG A 98 5.64 -4.75 -13.57
C ARG A 98 6.67 -5.78 -13.15
N THR A 99 7.95 -5.50 -13.39
CA THR A 99 9.07 -6.43 -13.15
C THR A 99 9.87 -6.05 -11.91
N LYS A 100 9.68 -4.82 -11.43
CA LYS A 100 10.36 -4.26 -10.26
C LYS A 100 9.35 -3.71 -9.25
N PHE A 101 9.74 -3.72 -7.99
CA PHE A 101 9.03 -3.05 -6.91
C PHE A 101 10.01 -2.21 -6.09
N MET A 102 9.45 -1.26 -5.34
CA MET A 102 10.24 -0.36 -4.52
C MET A 102 10.03 -0.68 -3.04
N VAL A 103 11.09 -0.58 -2.26
CA VAL A 103 11.05 -0.64 -0.79
C VAL A 103 11.35 0.74 -0.26
N LEU A 104 10.39 1.32 0.46
CA LEU A 104 10.52 2.56 1.18
C LEU A 104 10.83 2.25 2.64
N SER A 105 12.07 2.49 3.06
CA SER A 105 12.50 2.35 4.44
C SER A 105 12.21 3.64 5.21
N ILE A 106 11.49 3.51 6.32
CA ILE A 106 11.17 4.61 7.23
C ILE A 106 11.69 4.31 8.63
N ILE A 107 12.01 5.35 9.38
CA ILE A 107 12.47 5.27 10.77
C ILE A 107 11.52 6.05 11.67
N GLU A 108 11.21 5.49 12.85
CA GLU A 108 10.41 6.19 13.86
C GLU A 108 11.21 7.35 14.45
N ARG A 109 10.52 8.47 14.68
CA ARG A 109 11.07 9.66 15.32
C ARG A 109 10.33 9.96 16.61
N LYS A 110 11.01 10.70 17.50
CA LYS A 110 10.30 11.43 18.55
C LYS A 110 9.33 12.40 17.87
N HIS A 111 8.06 12.31 18.24
CA HIS A 111 6.99 13.10 17.65
C HIS A 111 5.97 13.48 18.72
N ASP A 112 5.20 14.52 18.43
CA ASP A 112 4.02 14.85 19.21
C ASP A 112 2.91 13.83 18.92
N PRO A 113 2.34 13.13 19.91
CA PRO A 113 1.24 12.19 19.71
C PRO A 113 0.01 12.77 19.00
N SER A 114 -0.16 14.10 19.01
CA SER A 114 -1.22 14.81 18.29
C SER A 114 -0.95 14.97 16.78
N LEU A 115 0.30 14.81 16.33
CA LEU A 115 0.75 14.97 14.95
C LEU A 115 1.34 13.66 14.40
N PRO A 116 0.53 12.59 14.24
CA PRO A 116 1.01 11.27 13.84
C PRO A 116 1.69 11.26 12.45
N GLU A 117 1.42 12.24 11.58
CA GLU A 117 2.08 12.43 10.29
C GLU A 117 3.59 12.68 10.42
N THR A 118 4.05 13.17 11.57
CA THR A 118 5.47 13.45 11.82
C THR A 118 6.23 12.26 12.41
N ALA A 119 5.51 11.20 12.79
CA ALA A 119 6.05 10.07 13.55
C ALA A 119 7.15 9.28 12.84
N PHE A 120 7.19 9.32 11.50
CA PHE A 120 8.19 8.62 10.71
C PHE A 120 8.92 9.58 9.77
N ALA A 121 10.22 9.33 9.60
CA ALA A 121 11.03 9.95 8.57
C ALA A 121 11.41 8.94 7.50
N PHE A 122 11.60 9.45 6.29
CA PHE A 122 12.26 8.73 5.20
C PHE A 122 13.69 8.39 5.60
N HIS A 123 14.10 7.14 5.39
CA HIS A 123 15.47 6.70 5.61
C HIS A 123 16.16 6.33 4.30
N ASP A 124 15.54 5.47 3.49
CA ASP A 124 16.13 4.99 2.24
C ASP A 124 15.06 4.48 1.27
N VAL A 125 15.41 4.44 -0.03
CA VAL A 125 14.63 3.79 -1.09
C VAL A 125 15.51 2.84 -1.88
N SER A 126 15.10 1.58 -1.91
CA SER A 126 15.72 0.56 -2.75
C SER A 126 14.74 0.00 -3.77
N ILE A 127 15.27 -0.48 -4.89
CA ILE A 127 14.48 -1.05 -5.99
C ILE A 127 14.93 -2.49 -6.18
N HIS A 128 13.97 -3.41 -6.25
CA HIS A 128 14.20 -4.84 -6.34
C HIS A 128 13.39 -5.45 -7.48
N ASP A 129 13.91 -6.53 -8.06
CA ASP A 129 13.15 -7.36 -9.00
C ASP A 129 12.08 -8.16 -8.27
N MET A 130 10.94 -8.37 -8.92
CA MET A 130 9.79 -9.08 -8.36
C MET A 130 10.11 -10.50 -7.84
N CYS A 131 11.17 -11.15 -8.36
CA CYS A 131 11.64 -12.43 -7.85
C CYS A 131 12.11 -12.37 -6.37
N ARG A 132 12.58 -11.21 -5.90
CA ARG A 132 13.04 -10.99 -4.52
C ARG A 132 11.89 -10.68 -3.55
N LEU A 133 10.66 -10.67 -4.03
CA LEU A 133 9.51 -10.32 -3.20
C LEU A 133 9.29 -11.32 -2.05
N GLN A 134 9.57 -12.61 -2.31
CA GLN A 134 9.46 -13.69 -1.32
C GLN A 134 10.43 -13.51 -0.14
N ASP A 135 11.62 -12.98 -0.41
CA ASP A 135 12.63 -12.72 0.61
C ASP A 135 12.20 -11.58 1.57
N LEU A 136 11.38 -10.66 1.07
CA LEU A 136 11.02 -9.45 1.80
C LEU A 136 9.69 -9.55 2.52
N LEU A 137 8.68 -10.16 1.92
CA LEU A 137 7.38 -10.36 2.54
C LEU A 137 7.28 -11.79 3.07
N ARG A 138 7.08 -11.94 4.39
CA ARG A 138 6.77 -13.26 4.96
C ARG A 138 5.39 -13.73 4.46
N GLY A 139 5.34 -14.68 3.54
CA GLY A 139 4.10 -15.30 3.05
C GLY A 139 4.11 -15.61 1.55
N ASP A 140 2.96 -16.07 1.04
CA ASP A 140 2.76 -16.38 -0.38
C ASP A 140 2.72 -15.10 -1.24
N THR A 141 3.65 -15.00 -2.18
CA THR A 141 3.74 -13.87 -3.12
C THR A 141 2.80 -13.98 -4.30
N ASP A 142 2.23 -15.15 -4.58
CA ASP A 142 1.35 -15.38 -5.73
C ASP A 142 0.06 -14.57 -5.59
N GLU A 143 -0.37 -14.34 -4.35
CA GLU A 143 -1.50 -13.47 -4.02
C GLU A 143 -1.19 -12.00 -4.30
N VAL A 144 0.04 -11.55 -4.01
CA VAL A 144 0.46 -10.18 -4.34
C VAL A 144 0.48 -10.01 -5.85
N GLY A 145 0.94 -11.02 -6.60
CA GLY A 145 0.85 -11.04 -8.06
C GLY A 145 -0.58 -10.92 -8.57
N SER A 146 -1.52 -11.68 -8.00
CA SER A 146 -2.94 -11.60 -8.36
C SER A 146 -3.55 -10.23 -8.08
N HIS A 147 -3.23 -9.61 -6.94
CA HIS A 147 -3.66 -8.24 -6.60
C HIS A 147 -3.04 -7.18 -7.53
N MET A 148 -1.79 -7.36 -7.94
CA MET A 148 -1.12 -6.49 -8.91
C MET A 148 -1.82 -6.50 -10.25
N VAL A 149 -2.16 -7.68 -10.78
CA VAL A 149 -2.87 -7.83 -12.06
C VAL A 149 -4.22 -7.11 -12.03
N GLU A 150 -5.01 -7.30 -10.97
CA GLU A 150 -6.32 -6.65 -10.87
C GLU A 150 -6.20 -5.14 -10.65
N SER A 151 -5.27 -4.69 -9.81
CA SER A 151 -5.03 -3.27 -9.58
C SER A 151 -4.54 -2.57 -10.84
N GLU A 152 -3.72 -3.23 -11.65
CA GLU A 152 -3.32 -2.72 -12.97
C GLU A 152 -4.51 -2.62 -13.93
N ARG A 153 -5.37 -3.64 -14.00
CA ARG A 153 -6.60 -3.58 -14.82
C ARG A 153 -7.50 -2.42 -14.41
N LEU A 154 -7.67 -2.21 -13.11
CA LEU A 154 -8.43 -1.08 -12.56
C LEU A 154 -7.76 0.26 -12.91
N ALA A 155 -6.46 0.39 -12.71
CA ALA A 155 -5.71 1.61 -13.02
C ALA A 155 -5.87 2.00 -14.50
N LYS A 156 -5.70 1.05 -15.42
CA LYS A 156 -5.87 1.28 -16.86
C LYS A 156 -7.27 1.72 -17.28
N ARG A 157 -8.32 1.16 -16.65
CA ARG A 157 -9.71 1.62 -16.89
C ARG A 157 -9.94 3.08 -16.52
N HIS A 158 -9.09 3.65 -15.66
CA HIS A 158 -9.14 5.04 -15.24
C HIS A 158 -8.11 5.94 -15.96
N GLY A 159 -7.51 5.47 -17.05
CA GLY A 159 -6.53 6.27 -17.82
C GLY A 159 -5.14 6.34 -17.20
N HIS A 160 -4.85 5.53 -16.18
CA HIS A 160 -3.50 5.39 -15.63
C HIS A 160 -2.71 4.32 -16.42
N ILE A 161 -1.37 4.42 -16.46
CA ILE A 161 -0.52 3.46 -17.19
C ILE A 161 -0.58 2.07 -16.52
N GLY A 162 -0.66 2.02 -15.19
CA GLY A 162 -0.77 0.78 -14.45
C GLY A 162 -0.70 0.96 -12.93
N ALA A 163 -0.27 -0.09 -12.24
CA ALA A 163 -0.04 -0.07 -10.80
C ALA A 163 1.34 -0.65 -10.48
N ALA A 164 2.06 0.00 -9.57
CA ALA A 164 3.35 -0.41 -9.06
C ALA A 164 3.21 -0.93 -7.63
N LEU A 165 4.07 -1.88 -7.25
CA LEU A 165 4.18 -2.36 -5.89
C LEU A 165 5.17 -1.52 -5.09
N LEU A 166 4.71 -0.98 -3.96
CA LEU A 166 5.55 -0.35 -2.95
C LEU A 166 5.47 -1.14 -1.64
N VAL A 167 6.62 -1.50 -1.10
CA VAL A 167 6.74 -2.09 0.24
C VAL A 167 7.23 -1.01 1.19
N ILE A 168 6.47 -0.70 2.22
CA ILE A 168 6.90 0.21 3.30
C ILE A 168 7.50 -0.65 4.41
N GLN A 169 8.76 -0.39 4.74
CA GLN A 169 9.51 -1.04 5.81
C GLN A 169 9.76 -0.05 6.95
N ALA A 170 9.12 -0.25 8.09
CA ALA A 170 9.35 0.58 9.28
C ALA A 170 10.35 -0.04 10.26
N THR A 171 10.40 -1.38 10.31
CA THR A 171 11.42 -2.15 11.04
C THR A 171 11.76 -3.40 10.23
N SER A 172 12.76 -4.18 10.66
CA SER A 172 13.07 -5.48 10.04
C SER A 172 11.87 -6.44 10.03
N SER A 173 10.97 -6.31 11.00
CA SER A 173 9.77 -7.15 11.16
C SER A 173 8.50 -6.51 10.58
N LEU A 174 8.41 -5.17 10.56
CA LEU A 174 7.23 -4.45 10.06
C LEU A 174 7.41 -4.02 8.60
N ARG A 175 6.91 -4.86 7.70
CA ARG A 175 6.78 -4.56 6.27
C ARG A 175 5.33 -4.62 5.86
N THR A 176 4.93 -3.73 4.95
CA THR A 176 3.58 -3.73 4.39
C THR A 176 3.61 -3.41 2.92
N ALA A 177 2.85 -4.17 2.15
CA ALA A 177 2.73 -3.95 0.71
C ALA A 177 1.59 -2.97 0.45
N THR A 178 1.75 -2.10 -0.53
CA THR A 178 0.68 -1.28 -1.07
C THR A 178 0.85 -1.18 -2.57
N LEU A 179 -0.27 -1.23 -3.27
CA LEU A 179 -0.31 -0.98 -4.72
C LEU A 179 -0.63 0.48 -4.95
N VAL A 180 0.21 1.11 -5.76
CA VAL A 180 0.18 2.54 -6.04
C VAL A 180 0.01 2.72 -7.52
N ARG A 181 -0.80 3.67 -7.94
CA ARG A 181 -1.02 3.90 -9.36
C ARG A 181 0.17 4.58 -10.00
N VAL A 182 0.42 4.19 -11.23
CA VAL A 182 1.38 4.82 -12.12
C VAL A 182 0.61 5.76 -13.03
N GLU A 183 0.91 7.05 -12.91
CA GLU A 183 0.35 8.08 -13.76
C GLU A 183 1.27 8.26 -14.98
N ASP A 184 0.71 8.75 -16.08
CA ASP A 184 1.50 9.15 -17.22
C ASP A 184 2.19 10.48 -16.90
N PRO A 185 3.54 10.55 -16.91
CA PRO A 185 4.24 11.82 -16.72
C PRO A 185 3.99 12.81 -17.86
N GLY A 186 3.45 12.38 -19.01
CA GLY A 186 3.31 13.18 -20.23
C GLY A 186 4.49 13.05 -21.16
#